data_AF-A0A1D3JE87-F1
#
_entry.id   AF-A0A1D3JE87-F1
#
_cell.length_a   1.000
_cell.length_b   1.000
_cell.length_c   1.000
_cell.angle_alpha   90.00
_cell.angle_beta   90.00
_cell.angle_gamma   90.00
#
_symmetry.space_group_name_H-M   'P 1'
#
loop_
_entity.id
_entity.type
_entity.pdbx_description
1 polymer ?
#
loop_
_entity_poly.entity_id
_entity_poly.type
_entity_poly.pdbx_seq_one_letter_code
_entity_poly.pdbx_strand_id
1 'polypeptide(L)'
;MTFKQKTIYNVANLFDLYKNQLDGKSEDGFFFFVIDECTNFSSPYLDNGVSVQIFQGSIKYFSHLKKQVNSYYIDQGCRYFCYWLHDKILNNQKSVNNTINLYKQLLQKYKDYEETHVFQEYIKHFSNDMLANLIKLIELYEVLPKILSPIKRFNVAAIVSIPFVLTLVVSFVFFILYKIRSILKIKKCIYNDIDQETNELMYTSGKYNINSKNNEYSLSYQSV
;
A
#
# COMPACT_ATOMS: atom_id res chain seq x y z
N MET A 1 20.52 6.65 4.72
CA MET A 1 20.09 8.06 4.77
C MET A 1 19.78 8.49 3.35
N THR A 2 18.51 8.48 2.96
CA THR A 2 18.09 8.73 1.57
C THR A 2 17.91 10.24 1.34
N PHE A 3 18.83 10.85 0.61
CA PHE A 3 18.66 12.22 0.10
C PHE A 3 17.57 12.21 -0.96
N LYS A 4 16.33 12.48 -0.56
CA LYS A 4 15.22 12.70 -1.49
C LYS A 4 15.51 13.99 -2.26
N GLN A 5 15.76 13.89 -3.56
CA GLN A 5 15.99 15.04 -4.43
C GLN A 5 14.89 16.09 -4.22
N LYS A 6 15.29 17.32 -3.86
CA LYS A 6 14.38 18.45 -3.71
C LYS A 6 13.97 18.92 -5.10
N THR A 7 12.77 18.54 -5.53
CA THR A 7 12.17 19.06 -6.75
C THR A 7 11.10 20.11 -6.41
N ILE A 8 10.75 20.94 -7.40
CA ILE A 8 9.65 21.92 -7.35
C ILE A 8 8.26 21.28 -7.13
N TYR A 9 8.18 19.95 -7.11
CA TYR A 9 6.95 19.15 -7.05
C TYR A 9 6.69 18.54 -5.67
N ASN A 10 7.54 18.82 -4.68
CA ASN A 10 7.36 18.32 -3.32
C ASN A 10 6.20 18.97 -2.55
N VAL A 11 5.53 19.99 -3.10
CA VAL A 11 4.28 20.53 -2.55
C VAL A 11 3.28 19.39 -2.28
N ALA A 12 3.18 18.43 -3.20
CA ALA A 12 2.32 17.25 -3.04
C ALA A 12 2.67 16.41 -1.80
N ASN A 13 3.95 16.30 -1.42
CA ASN A 13 4.36 15.56 -0.22
C ASN A 13 3.97 16.26 1.09
N LEU A 14 3.74 17.57 1.04
CA LEU A 14 3.34 18.39 2.19
C LEU A 14 1.89 18.87 2.05
N PHE A 15 1.14 18.31 1.11
CA PHE A 15 -0.19 18.77 0.74
C PHE A 15 -1.15 18.73 1.92
N ASP A 16 -1.27 17.57 2.58
CA ASP A 16 -2.14 17.41 3.75
C ASP A 16 -1.75 18.34 4.90
N LEU A 17 -0.44 18.59 5.07
CA LEU A 17 0.06 19.48 6.11
C LEU A 17 -0.44 20.92 5.87
N TYR A 18 -0.22 21.46 4.67
CA TYR A 18 -0.66 22.82 4.35
C TYR A 18 -2.19 22.93 4.31
N LYS A 19 -2.88 21.90 3.80
CA LYS A 19 -4.34 21.80 3.80
C LYS A 19 -4.90 21.93 5.22
N ASN A 20 -4.39 21.12 6.15
CA ASN A 20 -4.84 21.13 7.53
C ASN A 20 -4.54 22.46 8.25
N GLN A 21 -3.48 23.17 7.86
CA GLN A 21 -3.17 24.49 8.40
C GLN A 21 -4.15 25.57 7.91
N LEU A 22 -4.63 25.45 6.67
CA LEU A 22 -5.63 26.35 6.07
C LEU A 22 -7.05 26.05 6.54
N ASP A 23 -7.44 24.77 6.55
CA ASP A 23 -8.79 24.31 6.87
C ASP A 23 -9.01 24.12 8.39
N GLY A 24 -7.93 24.13 9.19
CA GLY A 24 -7.99 23.94 10.63
C GLY A 24 -8.73 25.08 11.33
N LYS A 25 -9.82 24.73 12.04
CA LYS A 25 -10.49 25.65 12.98
C LYS A 25 -9.51 25.95 14.13
N SER A 26 -9.19 27.23 14.35
CA SER A 26 -8.46 27.67 15.55
C SER A 26 -9.45 28.21 16.57
N GLU A 27 -9.35 27.73 17.80
CA GLU A 27 -10.12 28.21 18.96
C GLU A 27 -9.50 29.46 19.62
N ASP A 28 -8.52 30.09 18.96
CA ASP A 28 -7.72 31.15 19.58
C ASP A 28 -8.38 32.53 19.41
N GLY A 29 -8.46 33.29 20.52
CA GLY A 29 -8.94 34.68 20.57
C GLY A 29 -8.19 35.67 19.68
N PHE A 30 -7.07 35.26 19.08
CA PHE A 30 -6.36 35.97 18.01
C PHE A 30 -7.27 36.30 16.81
N PHE A 31 -8.26 35.44 16.54
CA PHE A 31 -9.21 35.64 15.44
C PHE A 31 -10.10 36.87 15.65
N PHE A 32 -10.39 37.28 16.89
CA PHE A 32 -11.30 38.38 17.17
C PHE A 32 -10.69 39.77 16.87
N PHE A 33 -9.36 39.93 17.05
CA PHE A 33 -8.66 41.19 16.78
C PHE A 33 -8.42 41.44 15.28
N VAL A 34 -8.18 40.38 14.51
CA VAL A 34 -8.01 40.46 13.05
C VAL A 34 -9.31 40.90 12.36
N ILE A 35 -10.49 40.66 12.98
CA ILE A 35 -11.79 41.00 12.39
C ILE A 35 -11.95 42.51 12.11
N ASP A 36 -11.46 43.39 12.98
CA ASP A 36 -11.76 44.83 12.89
C ASP A 36 -11.11 45.49 11.65
N GLU A 37 -9.85 45.18 11.35
CA GLU A 37 -9.16 45.64 10.13
C GLU A 37 -9.58 44.88 8.85
N CYS A 38 -10.11 43.67 8.99
CA CYS A 38 -10.53 42.82 7.86
C CYS A 38 -11.93 43.14 7.31
N THR A 39 -12.74 43.91 8.02
CA THR A 39 -14.16 44.15 7.71
C THR A 39 -14.41 44.74 6.32
N ASN A 40 -13.41 45.42 5.73
CA ASN A 40 -13.53 46.12 4.45
C ASN A 40 -12.73 45.49 3.30
N PHE A 41 -12.22 44.25 3.45
CA PHE A 41 -11.52 43.60 2.35
C PHE A 41 -12.50 43.27 1.20
N SER A 42 -12.30 43.94 0.07
CA SER A 42 -13.00 43.66 -1.18
C SER A 42 -11.96 43.40 -2.27
N SER A 43 -12.22 42.37 -3.07
CA SER A 43 -11.41 42.06 -4.24
C SER A 43 -12.35 41.86 -5.43
N PRO A 44 -12.05 42.44 -6.61
CA PRO A 44 -12.85 42.21 -7.82
C PRO A 44 -12.83 40.73 -8.27
N TYR A 45 -11.89 39.94 -7.74
CA TYR A 45 -11.74 38.53 -8.07
C TYR A 45 -12.60 37.61 -7.19
N LEU A 46 -13.21 38.12 -6.12
CA LEU A 46 -14.02 37.37 -5.18
C LEU A 46 -15.44 37.93 -5.07
N ASP A 47 -16.37 37.09 -4.62
CA ASP A 47 -17.70 37.55 -4.28
C ASP A 47 -17.68 38.16 -2.87
N ASN A 48 -18.40 39.27 -2.68
CA ASN A 48 -18.34 40.04 -1.43
C ASN A 48 -18.61 39.19 -0.16
N GLY A 49 -19.46 38.16 -0.23
CA GLY A 49 -19.75 37.28 0.90
C GLY A 49 -18.61 36.35 1.32
N VAL A 50 -17.64 36.09 0.44
CA VAL A 50 -16.52 35.14 0.67
C VAL A 50 -15.20 35.88 0.86
N SER A 51 -15.09 37.12 0.37
CA SER A 51 -13.88 37.97 0.46
C SER A 51 -13.30 38.07 1.86
N VAL A 52 -14.13 38.36 2.87
CA VAL A 52 -13.66 38.53 4.26
C VAL A 52 -13.10 37.23 4.84
N GLN A 53 -13.76 36.10 4.60
CA GLN A 53 -13.31 34.79 5.10
C GLN A 53 -11.98 34.37 4.46
N ILE A 54 -11.84 34.57 3.14
CA ILE A 54 -10.59 34.29 2.44
C ILE A 54 -9.48 35.17 3.00
N PHE A 55 -9.72 36.46 3.22
CA PHE A 55 -8.71 37.35 3.77
C PHE A 55 -8.25 36.93 5.17
N GLN A 56 -9.18 36.63 6.07
CA GLN A 56 -8.87 36.16 7.42
C GLN A 56 -8.06 34.85 7.41
N GLY A 57 -8.47 33.88 6.58
CA GLY A 57 -7.73 32.64 6.37
C GLY A 57 -6.32 32.88 5.85
N SER A 58 -6.16 33.87 4.95
CA SER A 58 -4.87 34.27 4.38
C SER A 58 -3.94 34.82 5.46
N ILE A 59 -4.41 35.78 6.27
CA ILE A 59 -3.61 36.38 7.35
C ILE A 59 -3.12 35.29 8.31
N LYS A 60 -4.04 34.45 8.80
CA LYS A 60 -3.69 33.34 9.70
C LYS A 60 -2.63 32.42 9.09
N TYR A 61 -2.85 31.97 7.85
CA TYR A 61 -1.95 31.04 7.18
C TYR A 61 -0.56 31.66 6.97
N PHE A 62 -0.48 32.91 6.52
CA PHE A 62 0.79 33.60 6.34
C PHE A 62 1.53 33.83 7.67
N SER A 63 0.82 34.15 8.76
CA SER A 63 1.43 34.22 10.09
C SER A 63 2.00 32.87 10.53
N HIS A 64 1.33 31.75 10.22
CA HIS A 64 1.87 30.41 10.47
C HIS A 64 3.12 30.11 9.63
N LEU A 65 3.10 30.43 8.33
CA LEU A 65 4.27 30.25 7.46
C LEU A 65 5.46 31.11 7.92
N LYS A 66 5.21 32.37 8.28
CA LYS A 66 6.25 33.33 8.74
C LYS A 66 6.98 32.84 9.99
N LYS A 67 6.33 32.08 10.88
CA LYS A 67 6.96 31.50 12.08
C LYS A 67 8.04 30.46 11.76
N GLN A 68 8.11 29.97 10.52
CA GLN A 68 9.07 28.96 10.10
C GLN A 68 10.37 29.60 9.59
N VAL A 69 11.50 28.98 9.89
CA VAL A 69 12.84 29.47 9.45
C VAL A 69 13.19 28.97 8.04
N ASN A 70 12.56 27.88 7.59
CA ASN A 70 12.94 27.18 6.38
C ASN A 70 12.31 27.84 5.13
N SER A 71 13.12 28.56 4.35
CA SER A 71 12.69 29.21 3.10
C SER A 71 12.06 28.26 2.08
N TYR A 72 12.50 27.00 2.04
CA TYR A 72 11.89 25.98 1.19
C TYR A 72 10.46 25.65 1.66
N TYR A 73 10.26 25.52 2.97
CA TYR A 73 8.92 25.30 3.53
C TYR A 73 8.00 26.49 3.24
N ILE A 74 8.52 27.71 3.33
CA ILE A 74 7.77 28.93 3.01
C ILE A 74 7.40 28.97 1.53
N ASP A 75 8.35 28.70 0.63
CA ASP A 75 8.11 28.63 -0.82
C ASP A 75 6.99 27.62 -1.13
N GLN A 76 7.12 26.38 -0.65
CA GLN A 76 6.14 25.33 -0.94
C GLN A 76 4.76 25.67 -0.34
N GLY A 77 4.71 26.30 0.83
CA GLY A 77 3.47 26.79 1.44
C GLY A 77 2.80 27.91 0.64
N CYS A 78 3.59 28.82 0.06
CA CYS A 78 3.10 29.85 -0.85
C CYS A 78 2.51 29.25 -2.13
N ARG A 79 3.19 28.23 -2.71
CA ARG A 79 2.68 27.48 -3.88
C ARG A 79 1.35 26.82 -3.58
N TYR A 80 1.26 26.11 -2.46
CA TYR A 80 0.02 25.48 -2.01
C TYR A 80 -1.12 26.50 -1.87
N PHE A 81 -0.86 27.64 -1.23
CA PHE A 81 -1.88 28.66 -1.01
C PHE A 81 -2.43 29.24 -2.32
N CYS A 82 -1.59 29.44 -3.33
CA CYS A 82 -2.04 29.87 -4.66
C CYS A 82 -2.94 28.83 -5.34
N TYR A 83 -2.63 27.53 -5.19
CA TYR A 83 -3.53 26.45 -5.60
C TYR A 83 -4.86 26.47 -4.83
N TRP A 84 -4.81 26.64 -3.51
CA TRP A 84 -6.02 26.70 -2.67
C TRP A 84 -6.92 27.87 -3.07
N LEU A 85 -6.35 29.04 -3.39
CA LEU A 85 -7.12 30.17 -3.95
C LEU A 85 -7.75 29.83 -5.30
N HIS A 86 -7.06 29.06 -6.13
CA HIS A 86 -7.60 28.62 -7.42
C HIS A 86 -8.90 27.83 -7.22
N ASP A 87 -8.87 26.85 -6.31
CA ASP A 87 -10.05 26.05 -5.92
C ASP A 87 -11.21 26.94 -5.43
N LYS A 88 -10.93 27.95 -4.59
CA LYS A 88 -11.97 28.87 -4.10
C LYS A 88 -12.55 29.81 -5.16
N ILE A 89 -11.77 30.18 -6.16
CA ILE A 89 -12.19 31.06 -7.26
C ILE A 89 -12.94 30.28 -8.37
N LEU A 90 -12.69 28.97 -8.49
CA LEU A 90 -13.14 28.13 -9.60
C LEU A 90 -14.65 27.89 -9.67
N ASN A 91 -15.39 28.16 -8.60
CA ASN A 91 -16.85 28.10 -8.64
C ASN A 91 -17.48 29.16 -9.59
N ASN A 92 -16.72 30.15 -10.06
CA ASN A 92 -17.24 31.33 -10.79
C ASN A 92 -16.64 31.59 -12.19
N GLN A 93 -16.10 30.59 -12.91
CA GLN A 93 -15.53 30.75 -14.28
C GLN A 93 -14.40 31.81 -14.42
N LYS A 94 -13.62 32.06 -13.37
CA LYS A 94 -12.54 33.06 -13.39
C LYS A 94 -11.19 32.43 -13.79
N SER A 95 -10.36 33.18 -14.53
CA SER A 95 -9.11 32.67 -15.11
C SER A 95 -7.98 32.48 -14.09
N VAL A 96 -6.98 31.65 -14.44
CA VAL A 96 -5.70 31.49 -13.71
C VAL A 96 -5.07 32.85 -13.34
N ASN A 97 -5.21 33.84 -14.22
CA ASN A 97 -4.70 35.20 -14.02
C ASN A 97 -5.40 35.91 -12.84
N ASN A 98 -6.71 35.70 -12.67
CA ASN A 98 -7.46 36.25 -11.54
C ASN A 98 -6.99 35.65 -10.22
N THR A 99 -6.64 34.35 -10.20
CA THR A 99 -6.05 33.70 -9.02
C THR A 99 -4.72 34.33 -8.64
N ILE A 100 -3.82 34.52 -9.60
CA ILE A 100 -2.52 35.16 -9.35
C ILE A 100 -2.70 36.60 -8.87
N ASN A 101 -3.65 37.34 -9.44
CA ASN A 101 -3.91 38.71 -9.03
C ASN A 101 -4.50 38.79 -7.62
N LEU A 102 -5.43 37.90 -7.26
CA LEU A 102 -5.94 37.80 -5.90
C LEU A 102 -4.84 37.46 -4.90
N TYR A 103 -4.01 36.47 -5.23
CA TYR A 103 -2.86 36.08 -4.42
C TYR A 103 -1.92 37.26 -4.14
N LYS A 104 -1.60 38.05 -5.17
CA LYS A 104 -0.79 39.27 -5.03
C LYS A 104 -1.46 40.32 -4.13
N GLN A 105 -2.77 40.52 -4.27
CA GLN A 105 -3.52 41.46 -3.41
C GLN A 105 -3.48 41.03 -1.94
N LEU A 106 -3.71 39.75 -1.65
CA LEU A 106 -3.71 39.21 -0.30
C LEU A 106 -2.32 39.34 0.36
N LEU A 107 -1.25 39.05 -0.37
CA LEU A 107 0.11 39.22 0.13
C LEU A 107 0.50 40.68 0.35
N GLN A 108 0.07 41.58 -0.53
CA GLN A 108 0.29 43.00 -0.33
C GLN A 108 -0.40 43.49 0.95
N LYS A 109 -1.66 43.09 1.16
CA LYS A 109 -2.38 43.40 2.40
C LYS A 109 -1.72 42.82 3.64
N TYR A 110 -1.24 41.59 3.58
CA TYR A 110 -0.49 40.99 4.69
C TYR A 110 0.80 41.76 4.99
N LYS A 111 1.53 42.19 3.95
CA LYS A 111 2.71 43.05 4.12
C LYS A 111 2.36 44.36 4.82
N ASP A 112 1.27 45.00 4.43
CA ASP A 112 0.83 46.27 5.01
C ASP A 112 0.42 46.09 6.48
N TYR A 113 -0.23 44.96 6.81
CA TYR A 113 -0.65 44.59 8.16
C TYR A 113 0.52 44.27 9.11
N GLU A 114 1.50 43.48 8.64
CA GLU A 114 2.60 42.97 9.47
C GLU A 114 3.94 43.71 9.25
N GLU A 115 3.91 44.79 8.46
CA GLU A 115 5.07 45.58 8.03
C GLU A 115 6.27 44.72 7.60
N THR A 116 5.99 43.65 6.83
CA THR A 116 6.97 42.59 6.55
C THR A 116 7.15 42.28 5.07
N HIS A 117 8.39 42.04 4.67
CA HIS A 117 8.78 41.76 3.28
C HIS A 117 9.05 40.28 3.00
N VAL A 118 8.88 39.39 4.00
CA VAL A 118 9.25 37.96 3.93
C VAL A 118 8.71 37.30 2.67
N PHE A 119 7.48 37.61 2.26
CA PHE A 119 6.84 36.91 1.14
C PHE A 119 7.13 37.50 -0.25
N GLN A 120 7.78 38.66 -0.36
CA GLN A 120 7.91 39.39 -1.63
C GLN A 120 8.73 38.64 -2.69
N GLU A 121 9.74 37.87 -2.27
CA GLU A 121 10.56 37.09 -3.19
C GLU A 121 9.76 35.97 -3.87
N TYR A 122 8.81 35.35 -3.15
CA TYR A 122 8.01 34.24 -3.67
C TYR A 122 6.98 34.71 -4.70
N ILE A 123 6.51 35.96 -4.62
CA ILE A 123 5.55 36.55 -5.59
C ILE A 123 6.14 36.59 -7.00
N LYS A 124 7.43 36.90 -7.13
CA LYS A 124 8.08 37.14 -8.43
C LYS A 124 8.09 35.90 -9.33
N HIS A 125 8.00 34.71 -8.74
CA HIS A 125 8.12 33.44 -9.44
C HIS A 125 6.78 32.79 -9.79
N PHE A 126 5.65 33.43 -9.50
CA PHE A 126 4.33 32.94 -9.90
C PHE A 126 4.02 33.32 -11.35
N SER A 127 3.91 32.30 -12.19
CA SER A 127 3.44 32.40 -13.57
C SER A 127 2.18 31.53 -13.78
N ASN A 128 1.44 31.82 -14.85
CA ASN A 128 0.29 31.00 -15.23
C ASN A 128 0.71 29.53 -15.46
N ASP A 129 1.85 29.29 -16.11
CA ASP A 129 2.36 27.94 -16.36
C ASP A 129 2.69 27.19 -15.07
N MET A 130 3.26 27.90 -14.09
CA MET A 130 3.58 27.33 -12.78
C MET A 130 2.30 26.89 -12.06
N LEU A 131 1.26 27.71 -12.04
CA LEU A 131 -0.02 27.37 -11.42
C LEU A 131 -0.73 26.23 -12.19
N ALA A 132 -0.75 26.28 -13.53
CA ALA A 132 -1.32 25.23 -14.36
C ALA A 132 -0.64 23.85 -14.12
N ASN A 133 0.68 23.84 -14.02
CA ASN A 133 1.43 22.62 -13.70
C ASN A 133 1.18 22.14 -12.27
N LEU A 134 1.06 23.06 -11.32
CA LEU A 134 0.75 22.74 -9.93
C LEU A 134 -0.63 22.10 -9.78
N ILE A 135 -1.65 22.65 -10.47
CA ILE A 135 -3.01 22.10 -10.50
C ILE A 135 -2.98 20.66 -11.01
N LYS A 136 -2.39 20.43 -12.20
CA LYS A 136 -2.27 19.08 -12.77
C LYS A 136 -1.57 18.11 -11.82
N LEU A 137 -0.51 18.56 -11.15
CA LEU A 137 0.23 17.70 -10.23
C LEU A 137 -0.59 17.35 -8.98
N ILE A 138 -1.32 18.30 -8.43
CA ILE A 138 -2.17 18.06 -7.26
C ILE A 138 -3.38 17.21 -7.63
N GLU A 139 -4.01 17.46 -8.77
CA GLU A 139 -5.07 16.60 -9.31
C GLU A 139 -4.57 15.16 -9.46
N LEU A 140 -3.38 14.97 -10.05
CA LEU A 140 -2.75 13.65 -10.11
C LEU A 140 -2.53 13.08 -8.70
N TYR A 141 -2.07 13.88 -7.74
CA TYR A 141 -1.85 13.42 -6.36
C TYR A 141 -3.13 13.05 -5.62
N GLU A 142 -4.24 13.77 -5.81
CA GLU A 142 -5.53 13.45 -5.17
C GLU A 142 -6.30 12.32 -5.89
N VAL A 143 -6.10 12.19 -7.21
CA VAL A 143 -6.79 11.21 -8.05
C VAL A 143 -6.04 9.87 -8.09
N LEU A 144 -4.69 9.87 -8.14
CA LEU A 144 -3.90 8.62 -8.18
C LEU A 144 -4.20 7.66 -7.02
N PRO A 145 -4.31 8.08 -5.74
CA PRO A 145 -4.64 7.20 -4.63
C PRO A 145 -6.08 6.69 -4.66
N LYS A 146 -6.98 7.37 -5.39
CA LYS A 146 -8.36 6.93 -5.61
C LYS A 146 -8.45 5.89 -6.74
N ILE A 147 -7.67 6.04 -7.81
CA ILE A 147 -7.67 5.11 -8.96
C ILE A 147 -6.82 3.88 -8.66
N LEU A 148 -5.61 4.09 -8.16
CA LEU A 148 -4.79 3.01 -7.64
C LEU A 148 -5.29 2.77 -6.23
N SER A 149 -6.17 1.77 -6.04
CA SER A 149 -6.43 1.23 -4.71
C SER A 149 -5.08 1.19 -3.99
N PRO A 150 -4.94 1.76 -2.77
CA PRO A 150 -3.65 1.78 -2.10
C PRO A 150 -3.13 0.37 -2.22
N ILE A 151 -2.01 0.18 -2.92
CA ILE A 151 -1.41 -1.13 -3.12
C ILE A 151 -1.30 -1.62 -1.69
N LYS A 152 -2.25 -2.49 -1.28
CA LYS A 152 -2.29 -3.02 0.08
C LYS A 152 -0.89 -3.54 0.21
N ARG A 153 -0.11 -2.99 1.14
CA ARG A 153 1.29 -3.37 1.29
C ARG A 153 1.24 -4.86 1.54
N PHE A 154 1.38 -5.65 0.48
CA PHE A 154 1.30 -7.08 0.58
C PHE A 154 2.49 -7.38 1.47
N ASN A 155 2.23 -8.00 2.61
CA ASN A 155 3.27 -8.26 3.60
C ASN A 155 4.39 -8.97 2.85
N VAL A 156 5.54 -8.31 2.69
CA VAL A 156 6.66 -8.85 1.91
C VAL A 156 7.05 -10.21 2.49
N ALA A 157 6.94 -10.37 3.81
CA ALA A 157 7.06 -11.64 4.52
C ALA A 157 6.05 -12.71 4.06
N ALA A 158 4.79 -12.34 3.78
CA ALA A 158 3.78 -13.27 3.27
C ALA A 158 4.02 -13.63 1.79
N ILE A 159 4.48 -12.69 0.96
CA ILE A 159 4.83 -12.99 -0.43
C ILE A 159 6.02 -13.95 -0.49
N VAL A 160 7.02 -13.74 0.38
CA VAL A 160 8.21 -14.60 0.46
C VAL A 160 7.89 -15.96 1.10
N SER A 161 6.91 -16.04 2.00
CA SER A 161 6.56 -17.31 2.65
C SER A 161 5.76 -18.27 1.74
N ILE A 162 4.99 -17.77 0.78
CA ILE A 162 4.19 -18.59 -0.16
C ILE A 162 5.04 -19.63 -0.92
N PRO A 163 6.12 -19.28 -1.62
CA PRO A 163 6.94 -20.27 -2.34
C PRO A 163 7.63 -21.26 -1.40
N PHE A 164 7.99 -20.84 -0.18
CA PHE A 164 8.58 -21.72 0.83
C PHE A 164 7.58 -22.79 1.31
N VAL A 165 6.34 -22.39 1.61
CA VAL A 165 5.26 -23.31 2.01
C VAL A 165 4.93 -24.29 0.88
N LEU A 166 4.82 -23.82 -0.37
CA LEU A 166 4.59 -24.68 -1.53
C LEU A 166 5.68 -25.75 -1.68
N THR A 167 6.95 -25.37 -1.51
CA THR A 167 8.08 -26.30 -1.58
C THR A 167 8.02 -27.38 -0.49
N LEU A 168 7.65 -26.99 0.74
CA LEU A 168 7.46 -27.93 1.86
C LEU A 168 6.32 -28.91 1.60
N VAL A 169 5.19 -28.43 1.08
CA VAL A 169 4.03 -29.29 0.77
C VAL A 169 4.38 -30.31 -0.30
N VAL A 170 5.04 -29.89 -1.38
CA VAL A 170 5.47 -30.81 -2.46
C VAL A 170 6.41 -31.87 -1.91
N SER A 171 7.38 -31.48 -1.08
CA SER A 171 8.31 -32.40 -0.44
C SER A 171 7.60 -33.44 0.44
N PHE A 172 6.60 -33.00 1.21
CA PHE A 172 5.80 -33.89 2.05
C PHE A 172 4.98 -34.89 1.22
N VAL A 173 4.36 -34.45 0.12
CA VAL A 173 3.62 -35.34 -0.79
C VAL A 173 4.55 -36.40 -1.38
N PHE A 174 5.75 -36.04 -1.84
CA PHE A 174 6.74 -37.00 -2.33
C PHE A 174 7.16 -38.01 -1.27
N PHE A 175 7.34 -37.57 -0.01
CA PHE A 175 7.67 -38.46 1.10
C PHE A 175 6.54 -39.49 1.36
N ILE A 176 5.28 -39.05 1.34
CA ILE A 176 4.12 -39.94 1.49
C ILE A 176 4.05 -40.95 0.34
N LEU A 177 4.19 -40.50 -0.91
CA LEU A 177 4.20 -41.38 -2.08
C LEU A 177 5.36 -42.38 -2.05
N TYR A 178 6.55 -41.94 -1.64
CA TYR A 178 7.72 -42.79 -1.47
C TYR A 178 7.47 -43.88 -0.41
N LYS A 179 6.87 -43.52 0.73
CA LYS A 179 6.53 -44.45 1.80
C LYS A 179 5.50 -45.49 1.37
N ILE A 180 4.43 -45.08 0.65
CA ILE A 180 3.43 -46.00 0.10
C ILE A 180 4.07 -46.97 -0.91
N ARG A 181 4.93 -46.46 -1.79
CA ARG A 181 5.66 -47.28 -2.78
C ARG A 181 6.60 -48.29 -2.12
N SER A 182 7.24 -47.93 -1.01
CA SER A 182 8.07 -48.82 -0.20
C SER A 182 7.26 -49.94 0.46
N ILE A 183 6.11 -49.62 1.07
CA ILE A 183 5.21 -50.61 1.68
C ILE A 183 4.67 -51.59 0.63
N LEU A 184 4.35 -51.11 -0.58
CA LEU A 184 3.91 -51.97 -1.69
C LEU A 184 5.01 -52.96 -2.13
N LYS A 185 6.29 -52.56 -2.09
CA LYS A 185 7.41 -53.47 -2.35
C LYS A 185 7.53 -54.55 -1.27
N ILE A 186 7.35 -54.20 0.01
CA ILE A 186 7.41 -55.17 1.12
C ILE A 186 6.26 -56.19 1.01
N LYS A 187 5.04 -55.72 0.69
CA LYS A 187 3.90 -56.62 0.43
C LYS A 187 4.13 -57.54 -0.76
N LYS A 188 4.84 -57.08 -1.79
CA LYS A 188 5.19 -57.90 -2.96
C LYS A 188 6.16 -59.04 -2.62
N CYS A 189 7.12 -58.83 -1.72
CA CYS A 189 7.98 -59.91 -1.24
C CYS A 189 7.19 -60.96 -0.45
N ILE A 190 6.30 -60.52 0.45
CA ILE A 190 5.45 -61.42 1.25
C ILE A 190 4.48 -62.21 0.35
N TYR A 191 3.91 -61.57 -0.67
CA TYR A 191 3.03 -62.22 -1.64
C TYR A 191 3.76 -63.31 -2.44
N ASN A 192 5.00 -63.04 -2.88
CA ASN A 192 5.81 -64.01 -3.61
C ASN A 192 6.20 -65.23 -2.73
N ASP A 193 6.49 -65.00 -1.45
CA ASP A 193 6.83 -66.08 -0.50
C ASP A 193 5.60 -66.97 -0.21
N ILE A 194 4.41 -66.38 -0.05
CA ILE A 194 3.15 -67.12 0.15
C ILE A 194 2.75 -67.90 -1.11
N ASP A 195 2.85 -67.31 -2.30
CA ASP A 195 2.55 -68.02 -3.56
C ASP A 195 3.50 -69.21 -3.78
N GLN A 196 4.79 -69.08 -3.41
CA GLN A 196 5.75 -70.18 -3.49
C GLN A 196 5.42 -71.31 -2.50
N GLU A 197 5.09 -70.99 -1.25
CA GLU A 197 4.70 -71.96 -0.21
C GLU A 197 3.38 -72.67 -0.55
N THR A 198 2.42 -71.95 -1.13
CA THR A 198 1.13 -72.50 -1.57
C THR A 198 1.31 -73.47 -2.74
N ASN A 199 2.21 -73.16 -3.68
CA ASN A 199 2.55 -74.05 -4.79
C ASN A 199 3.30 -75.31 -4.30
N GLU A 200 4.21 -75.22 -3.33
CA GLU A 200 4.88 -76.39 -2.75
C GLU A 200 3.94 -77.31 -1.94
N LEU A 201 3.01 -76.74 -1.17
CA LEU A 201 1.96 -77.49 -0.45
C LEU A 201 0.99 -78.20 -1.40
N MET A 202 0.67 -77.58 -2.55
CA MET A 202 -0.21 -78.16 -3.56
C MET A 202 0.44 -79.38 -4.24
N TYR A 203 1.76 -79.39 -4.45
CA TYR A 203 2.50 -80.54 -4.98
C TYR A 203 2.66 -81.68 -3.96
N THR A 204 2.75 -81.37 -2.66
CA THR A 204 2.91 -82.37 -1.59
C THR A 204 1.59 -83.00 -1.13
N SER A 205 0.46 -82.28 -1.25
CA SER A 205 -0.88 -82.80 -0.95
C SER A 205 -1.39 -83.85 -1.96
N GLY A 206 -0.73 -84.02 -3.11
CA GLY A 206 -1.15 -84.95 -4.16
C GLY A 206 -0.65 -86.40 -4.03
N LYS A 207 0.10 -86.76 -2.98
CA LYS A 207 0.83 -88.05 -2.94
C LYS A 207 0.77 -88.82 -1.61
N TYR A 208 -0.42 -89.28 -1.21
CA TYR A 208 -0.67 -90.46 -0.34
C TYR A 208 -2.20 -90.71 -0.36
N ASN A 209 -2.83 -91.90 -0.50
CA ASN A 209 -2.45 -93.31 -0.36
C ASN A 209 -3.60 -94.22 -0.89
N ILE A 210 -3.31 -95.33 -1.58
CA ILE A 210 -4.19 -96.50 -1.85
C ILE A 210 -3.20 -97.65 -2.15
N ASN A 211 -3.10 -98.81 -1.48
CA ASN A 211 -3.97 -99.59 -0.61
C ASN A 211 -3.13 -100.54 0.25
N SER A 212 -3.55 -100.73 1.50
CA SER A 212 -3.30 -101.95 2.27
C SER A 212 -4.08 -103.12 1.67
N LYS A 213 -3.43 -104.27 1.44
CA LYS A 213 -4.16 -105.55 1.40
C LYS A 213 -3.30 -106.67 2.00
N ASN A 214 -3.73 -107.11 3.18
CA ASN A 214 -3.30 -108.34 3.83
C ASN A 214 -3.40 -109.52 2.86
N ASN A 215 -2.43 -110.43 2.95
CA ASN A 215 -2.59 -111.88 2.91
C ASN A 215 -1.36 -112.47 3.64
N GLU A 216 -1.60 -113.10 4.80
CA GLU A 216 -1.41 -114.56 5.04
C GLU A 216 -0.32 -115.21 4.14
N TYR A 217 0.75 -115.87 4.59
CA TYR A 217 0.78 -117.15 5.33
C TYR A 217 2.15 -117.38 6.03
N SER A 218 2.15 -118.44 6.82
CA SER A 218 3.07 -118.94 7.83
C SER A 218 4.23 -119.85 7.36
N LEU A 219 5.13 -120.16 8.32
CA LEU A 219 6.05 -121.33 8.42
C LEU A 219 7.37 -121.21 7.66
N SER A 220 8.50 -121.77 8.10
CA SER A 220 8.96 -122.32 9.38
C SER A 220 10.49 -122.43 9.30
N TYR A 221 11.14 -122.52 10.45
CA TYR A 221 12.58 -122.77 10.65
C TYR A 221 13.13 -124.00 9.92
N GLN A 222 14.42 -123.98 9.58
CA GLN A 222 15.51 -124.80 10.17
C GLN A 222 16.81 -124.56 9.36
N SER A 223 17.85 -123.99 9.98
CA SER A 223 18.99 -124.64 10.66
C SER A 223 20.17 -124.92 9.72
N VAL A 224 21.38 -124.77 10.29
CA VAL A 224 22.73 -124.99 9.74
C VAL A 224 22.81 -126.06 8.66
#